data_AF-A0A7X2PQU1-F1
#
_entry.id   AF-A0A7X2PQU1-F1
#
_cell.length_a   1.000
_cell.length_b   1.000
_cell.length_c   1.000
_cell.angle_alpha   90.00
_cell.angle_beta   90.00
_cell.angle_gamma   90.00
#
_symmetry.space_group_name_H-M   'P 1'
#
loop_
_entity.id
_entity.type
_entity.pdbx_description
1 polymer ?
#
loop_
_entity_poly.entity_id
_entity_poly.type
_entity_poly.pdbx_seq_one_letter_code
_entity_poly.pdbx_strand_id
1 'polypeptide(L)'
;MPIGLQIGSLCFLAAGVAALAVWAIRRKSSTPEKREQRRRLTLHATGRIGDALVTEGTEETLFYTYTVRRVQYTASQDITSLRSLLPSAPERLIGMAGMKYSTRNPADSMLLCEEWSGLRKVLAHAVLSNDDVVRHQPQNAALTKGA
;
A
#
# COMPACT_ATOMS: atom_id res chain seq x y z
N MET A 1 44.12 24.61 -40.55
CA MET A 1 43.65 23.54 -39.63
C MET A 1 43.16 22.38 -40.50
N PRO A 2 43.73 21.16 -40.41
CA PRO A 2 43.35 20.07 -41.31
C PRO A 2 41.91 19.62 -41.06
N ILE A 3 41.09 19.56 -42.12
CA ILE A 3 39.66 19.22 -42.09
C ILE A 3 39.39 17.89 -41.37
N GLY A 4 40.30 16.92 -41.48
CA GLY A 4 40.21 15.63 -40.78
C GLY A 4 40.20 15.75 -39.25
N LEU A 5 40.87 16.75 -38.67
CA LEU A 5 40.88 16.98 -37.22
C LEU A 5 39.55 17.55 -36.72
N GLN A 6 38.86 18.34 -37.55
CA GLN A 6 37.55 18.90 -37.24
C GLN A 6 36.46 17.81 -37.23
N ILE A 7 36.48 16.90 -38.21
CA ILE A 7 35.53 15.78 -38.29
C ILE A 7 35.72 14.84 -37.10
N GLY A 8 36.96 14.49 -36.77
CA GLY A 8 37.26 13.63 -35.61
C GLY A 8 36.76 14.23 -34.28
N SER A 9 36.97 15.54 -34.07
CA SER A 9 36.47 16.25 -32.89
C SER A 9 34.94 16.23 -32.79
N LEU A 10 34.25 16.47 -33.92
CA LEU A 10 32.79 16.48 -33.96
C LEU A 10 32.19 15.10 -33.64
N CYS A 11 32.78 14.03 -34.19
CA CYS A 11 32.36 12.66 -33.88
C CYS A 11 32.56 12.29 -32.42
N PHE A 12 33.70 12.69 -31.83
CA PHE A 12 33.99 12.44 -30.42
C PHE A 12 33.01 13.18 -29.49
N LEU A 13 32.70 14.44 -29.82
CA LEU A 13 31.73 15.23 -29.08
C LEU A 13 30.32 14.61 -29.16
N ALA A 14 29.89 14.20 -30.36
CA ALA A 14 28.60 13.55 -30.57
C ALA A 14 28.49 12.23 -29.79
N ALA A 15 29.53 11.40 -29.80
CA ALA A 15 29.58 10.16 -29.02
C ALA A 15 29.52 10.43 -27.51
N GLY A 16 30.23 11.46 -27.03
CA GLY A 16 30.18 11.88 -25.63
C GLY A 16 28.78 12.34 -25.20
N VAL A 17 28.11 13.14 -26.02
CA VAL A 17 26.73 13.59 -25.76
C VAL A 17 25.76 12.41 -25.76
N ALA A 18 25.88 11.49 -26.71
CA ALA A 18 25.05 10.28 -26.74
C ALA A 18 25.25 9.40 -25.50
N ALA A 19 26.49 9.22 -25.06
CA ALA A 19 26.81 8.48 -23.84
C ALA A 19 26.22 9.14 -22.59
N LEU A 20 26.33 10.47 -22.48
CA LEU A 20 25.74 11.24 -21.37
C LEU A 20 24.21 11.16 -21.36
N ALA A 21 23.57 11.23 -22.54
CA ALA A 21 22.13 11.08 -22.66
C ALA A 21 21.66 9.69 -22.20
N VAL A 22 22.33 8.63 -22.66
CA VAL A 22 22.05 7.25 -22.24
C VAL A 22 22.24 7.09 -20.73
N TRP A 23 23.34 7.61 -20.18
CA TRP A 23 23.62 7.57 -18.75
C TRP A 23 22.54 8.29 -17.92
N ALA A 24 22.14 9.49 -18.33
CA ALA A 24 21.10 10.27 -17.66
C ALA A 24 19.74 9.56 -17.65
N ILE A 25 19.34 8.96 -18.79
CA ILE A 25 18.11 8.18 -18.90
C ILE A 25 18.15 6.96 -17.97
N ARG A 26 19.28 6.24 -17.94
CA ARG A 26 19.45 5.07 -17.05
C ARG A 26 19.40 5.48 -15.58
N ARG A 27 20.00 6.61 -15.20
CA ARG A 27 19.96 7.12 -13.82
C ARG A 27 18.56 7.54 -13.39
N LYS A 28 17.77 8.13 -14.29
CA LYS A 28 16.36 8.50 -14.05
C LYS A 28 15.46 7.28 -13.77
N SER A 29 15.84 6.08 -14.21
CA SER A 29 15.06 4.85 -13.93
C SER A 29 15.11 4.39 -12.47
N SER A 30 16.05 4.91 -11.68
CA SER A 30 16.22 4.57 -10.26
C SER A 30 15.59 5.60 -9.31
N THR A 31 14.40 6.13 -9.64
CA THR A 31 13.67 6.94 -8.67
C THR A 31 13.35 6.07 -7.44
N PRO A 32 13.32 6.64 -6.22
CA PRO A 32 13.07 5.87 -5.02
C PRO A 32 11.75 5.08 -5.09
N GLU A 33 10.72 5.62 -5.76
CA GLU A 33 9.42 4.98 -5.94
C GLU A 33 9.52 3.73 -6.83
N LYS A 34 10.25 3.81 -7.96
CA LYS A 34 10.45 2.64 -8.84
C LYS A 34 11.25 1.54 -8.15
N ARG A 35 12.24 1.93 -7.34
CA ARG A 35 13.01 0.98 -6.54
C ARG A 35 12.11 0.28 -5.53
N GLU A 36 11.27 1.04 -4.85
CA GLU A 36 10.34 0.50 -3.86
C GLU A 36 9.26 -0.38 -4.50
N GLN A 37 8.68 0.03 -5.63
CA GLN A 37 7.77 -0.80 -6.43
C GLN A 37 8.44 -2.13 -6.82
N ARG A 38 9.69 -2.09 -7.29
CA ARG A 38 10.43 -3.32 -7.64
C ARG A 38 10.65 -4.21 -6.41
N ARG A 39 10.94 -3.64 -5.24
CA ARG A 39 11.04 -4.39 -3.98
C ARG A 39 9.73 -5.11 -3.70
N ARG A 40 8.59 -4.39 -3.73
CA ARG A 40 7.26 -4.95 -3.50
C ARG A 40 6.91 -6.09 -4.46
N LEU A 41 7.13 -5.90 -5.76
CA LEU A 41 6.87 -6.95 -6.76
C LEU A 41 7.77 -8.18 -6.58
N THR A 42 9.05 -7.97 -6.22
CA THR A 42 9.97 -9.08 -5.92
C THR A 42 9.51 -9.86 -4.69
N LEU A 43 9.10 -9.14 -3.64
CA LEU A 43 8.56 -9.73 -2.42
C LEU A 43 7.19 -10.40 -2.68
N HIS A 44 6.37 -9.87 -3.58
CA HIS A 44 5.13 -10.49 -4.01
C HIS A 44 5.41 -11.85 -4.67
N ALA A 45 6.38 -11.90 -5.59
CA ALA A 45 6.70 -13.11 -6.34
C ALA A 45 7.36 -14.20 -5.49
N THR A 46 8.20 -13.82 -4.52
CA THR A 46 9.07 -14.76 -3.79
C THR A 46 8.77 -14.90 -2.29
N GLY A 47 8.00 -13.97 -1.73
CA GLY A 47 7.68 -13.91 -0.30
C GLY A 47 6.69 -14.98 0.12
N ARG A 48 6.75 -15.37 1.39
CA ARG A 48 5.75 -16.23 2.03
C ARG A 48 4.64 -15.41 2.63
N ILE A 49 3.44 -15.99 2.65
CA ILE A 49 2.27 -15.40 3.30
C ILE A 49 2.31 -15.76 4.79
N GLY A 50 1.91 -14.81 5.63
CA GLY A 50 1.67 -15.00 7.05
C GLY A 50 0.61 -14.04 7.55
N ASP A 51 0.27 -14.15 8.83
CA ASP A 51 -0.67 -13.25 9.47
C ASP A 51 0.04 -12.05 10.10
N ALA A 52 -0.62 -10.91 10.04
CA ALA A 52 -0.23 -9.66 10.68
C ALA A 52 -1.44 -9.02 11.35
N LEU A 53 -1.17 -8.15 12.32
CA LEU A 53 -2.15 -7.28 12.94
C LEU A 53 -1.82 -5.84 12.58
N VAL A 54 -2.69 -5.19 11.81
CA VAL A 54 -2.62 -3.74 11.59
C VAL A 54 -3.02 -3.06 12.89
N THR A 55 -2.10 -2.32 13.47
CA THR A 55 -2.28 -1.64 14.76
C THR A 55 -2.76 -0.21 14.57
N GLU A 56 -2.34 0.44 13.49
CA GLU A 56 -2.67 1.84 13.19
C GLU A 56 -2.63 2.05 11.67
N GLY A 57 -3.47 2.97 11.18
CA GLY A 57 -3.46 3.39 9.78
C GLY A 57 -3.69 4.88 9.66
N THR A 58 -2.83 5.55 8.90
CA THR A 58 -2.95 6.96 8.50
C THR A 58 -3.24 7.05 7.00
N GLU A 59 -3.37 8.26 6.46
CA GLU A 59 -3.57 8.46 5.01
C GLU A 59 -2.41 7.92 4.16
N GLU A 60 -1.19 7.93 4.69
CA GLU A 60 0.03 7.62 3.93
C GLU A 60 0.75 6.36 4.45
N THR A 61 0.43 5.86 5.64
CA THR A 61 1.19 4.75 6.24
C THR A 61 0.29 3.79 7.02
N LEU A 62 0.59 2.50 6.92
CA LEU A 62 0.02 1.45 7.77
C LEU A 62 1.09 0.92 8.73
N PHE A 63 0.76 0.80 10.01
CA PHE A 63 1.61 0.20 11.03
C PHE A 63 1.04 -1.16 11.42
N TYR A 64 1.91 -2.16 11.53
CA TYR A 64 1.48 -3.53 11.81
C TYR A 64 2.54 -4.31 12.58
N THR A 65 2.07 -5.32 13.29
CA THR A 65 2.90 -6.29 13.98
C THR A 65 2.66 -7.68 13.44
N TYR A 66 3.68 -8.53 13.51
CA TYR A 66 3.60 -9.92 13.08
C TYR A 66 4.64 -10.75 13.81
N THR A 67 4.51 -12.07 13.75
CA THR A 67 5.46 -12.99 14.36
C THR A 67 5.97 -14.01 13.35
N VAL A 68 7.29 -14.12 13.22
CA VAL A 68 7.95 -15.14 12.40
C VAL A 68 8.96 -15.85 13.28
N ARG A 69 8.89 -17.19 13.33
CA ARG A 69 9.81 -18.02 14.13
C ARG A 69 9.91 -17.56 15.60
N ARG A 70 8.77 -17.21 16.21
CA ARG A 70 8.63 -16.70 17.59
C ARG A 70 9.27 -15.32 17.86
N VAL A 71 9.77 -14.64 16.83
CA VAL A 71 10.24 -13.25 16.94
C VAL A 71 9.12 -12.34 16.49
N GLN A 72 8.73 -11.41 17.35
CA GLN A 72 7.76 -10.37 17.03
C GLN A 72 8.47 -9.23 16.32
N TYR A 73 7.87 -8.77 15.22
CA TYR A 73 8.32 -7.63 14.45
C TYR A 73 7.22 -6.57 14.46
N THR A 74 7.67 -5.32 14.36
CA THR A 74 6.82 -4.16 14.10
C THR A 74 7.34 -3.50 12.84
N ALA A 75 6.44 -3.17 11.92
CA ALA A 75 6.79 -2.55 10.66
C ALA A 75 5.78 -1.46 10.31
N SER A 76 6.23 -0.53 9.46
CA SER A 76 5.38 0.44 8.78
C SER A 76 5.48 0.22 7.28
N GLN A 77 4.37 0.47 6.58
CA GLN A 77 4.31 0.44 5.13
C GLN A 77 3.76 1.77 4.63
N ASP A 78 4.57 2.48 3.84
CA ASP A 78 4.11 3.61 3.04
C ASP A 78 3.13 3.12 1.95
N ILE A 79 1.95 3.72 1.93
CA ILE A 79 0.83 3.43 1.03
C ILE A 79 0.48 4.59 0.10
N THR A 80 1.26 5.68 0.10
CA THR A 80 1.01 6.88 -0.71
C THR A 80 0.87 6.53 -2.19
N SER A 81 1.80 5.71 -2.71
CA SER A 81 1.76 5.22 -4.10
C SER A 81 0.68 4.18 -4.39
N LEU A 82 0.03 3.64 -3.36
CA LEU A 82 -0.97 2.56 -3.45
C LEU A 82 -2.37 3.04 -3.08
N ARG A 83 -2.57 4.35 -2.89
CA ARG A 83 -3.81 4.94 -2.37
C ARG A 83 -5.04 4.59 -3.19
N SER A 84 -4.88 4.47 -4.52
CA SER A 84 -5.96 4.09 -5.44
C SER A 84 -6.51 2.68 -5.20
N LEU A 85 -5.75 1.81 -4.52
CA LEU A 85 -6.14 0.42 -4.20
C LEU A 85 -6.82 0.31 -2.82
N LEU A 86 -6.85 1.39 -2.05
CA LEU A 86 -7.30 1.41 -0.66
C LEU A 86 -8.64 2.17 -0.52
N PRO A 87 -9.45 1.83 0.50
CA PRO A 87 -10.60 2.65 0.85
C PRO A 87 -10.16 4.04 1.32
N SER A 88 -11.06 5.02 1.20
CA SER A 88 -10.78 6.42 1.56
C SER A 88 -10.42 6.64 3.04
N ALA A 89 -10.78 5.69 3.92
CA ALA A 89 -10.59 5.75 5.37
C ALA A 89 -9.71 4.57 5.86
N PRO A 90 -8.38 4.75 5.97
CA PRO A 90 -7.42 3.71 6.33
C PRO A 90 -7.51 3.25 7.78
N GLU A 91 -8.03 4.08 8.68
CA GLU A 91 -8.31 3.67 10.06
C GLU A 91 -9.27 2.47 10.12
N ARG A 92 -10.07 2.25 9.07
CA ARG A 92 -10.96 1.08 8.94
C ARG A 92 -10.21 -0.20 8.58
N LEU A 93 -8.90 -0.15 8.35
CA LEU A 93 -8.06 -1.29 8.02
C LEU A 93 -7.36 -1.87 9.26
N ILE A 94 -7.57 -1.28 10.45
CA ILE A 94 -7.08 -1.81 11.73
C ILE A 94 -7.68 -3.20 11.97
N GLY A 95 -6.83 -4.15 12.37
CA GLY A 95 -7.21 -5.53 12.61
C GLY A 95 -6.37 -6.55 11.84
N MET A 96 -6.86 -7.79 11.78
CA MET A 96 -6.13 -8.90 11.19
C MET A 96 -5.99 -8.77 9.68
N ALA A 97 -4.76 -8.85 9.19
CA ALA A 97 -4.42 -8.82 7.77
C ALA A 97 -3.50 -9.97 7.40
N GLY A 98 -3.51 -10.33 6.12
CA GLY A 98 -2.42 -11.11 5.53
C GLY A 98 -1.22 -10.20 5.26
N MET A 99 -0.03 -10.71 5.49
CA MET A 99 1.22 -10.09 5.07
C MET A 99 1.99 -11.03 4.14
N LYS A 100 2.87 -10.46 3.33
CA LYS A 100 3.96 -11.18 2.68
C LYS A 100 5.29 -10.78 3.29
N TYR A 101 6.17 -11.74 3.51
CA TYR A 101 7.51 -11.51 4.07
C TYR A 101 8.58 -12.38 3.41
N SER A 102 9.83 -11.92 3.45
CA SER A 102 10.97 -12.67 2.93
C SER A 102 11.44 -13.70 3.95
N THR A 103 11.57 -14.96 3.55
CA THR A 103 12.10 -16.01 4.44
C THR A 103 13.59 -15.87 4.73
N ARG A 104 14.32 -15.15 3.86
CA ARG A 104 15.74 -14.83 4.05
C ARG A 104 15.95 -13.63 4.98
N ASN A 105 15.03 -12.68 4.95
CA ASN A 105 15.03 -11.50 5.82
C ASN A 105 13.59 -11.23 6.31
N PRO A 106 13.17 -11.78 7.46
CA PRO A 106 11.80 -11.62 7.94
C PRO A 106 11.36 -10.18 8.19
N ALA A 107 12.29 -9.24 8.41
CA ALA A 107 11.98 -7.82 8.55
C ALA A 107 11.49 -7.19 7.23
N ASP A 108 11.87 -7.77 6.08
CA ASP A 108 11.38 -7.38 4.78
C ASP A 108 9.97 -7.96 4.57
N SER A 109 8.98 -7.11 4.81
CA SER A 109 7.56 -7.45 4.88
C SER A 109 6.69 -6.37 4.23
N MET A 110 5.47 -6.74 3.86
CA MET A 110 4.45 -5.82 3.35
C MET A 110 3.05 -6.41 3.53
N LEU A 111 2.04 -5.55 3.64
CA LEU A 111 0.62 -5.91 3.70
C LEU A 111 -0.03 -5.92 2.30
N LEU A 112 0.45 -5.06 1.41
CA LEU A 112 -0.06 -4.96 0.04
C LEU A 112 1.01 -4.52 -0.97
N CYS A 113 0.70 -4.74 -2.25
CA CYS A 113 1.40 -4.20 -3.41
C CYS A 113 0.40 -3.99 -4.55
N GLU A 114 0.92 -3.62 -5.72
CA GLU A 114 0.16 -3.29 -6.92
C GLU A 114 -0.71 -4.45 -7.43
N GLU A 115 -0.28 -5.69 -7.18
CA GLU A 115 -0.90 -6.90 -7.71
C GLU A 115 -1.61 -7.74 -6.64
N TRP A 116 -1.48 -7.37 -5.36
CA TRP A 116 -1.98 -8.18 -4.25
C TRP A 116 -2.20 -7.38 -2.99
N SER A 117 -3.26 -7.71 -2.25
CA SER A 117 -3.55 -7.13 -0.94
C SER A 117 -3.94 -8.23 0.05
N GLY A 118 -3.31 -8.22 1.22
CA GLY A 118 -3.72 -9.03 2.37
C GLY A 118 -4.68 -8.31 3.32
N LEU A 119 -5.02 -7.05 3.03
CA LEU A 119 -5.93 -6.26 3.87
C LEU A 119 -7.37 -6.75 3.75
N ARG A 120 -8.07 -6.87 4.88
CA ARG A 120 -9.49 -7.20 4.88
C ARG A 120 -10.30 -5.92 4.69
N LYS A 121 -11.22 -5.94 3.73
CA LYS A 121 -12.23 -4.88 3.62
C LYS A 121 -13.19 -5.04 4.80
N VAL A 122 -13.19 -4.09 5.74
CA VAL A 122 -14.26 -4.02 6.73
C VAL A 122 -15.52 -3.57 6.00
N LEU A 123 -16.45 -4.50 5.80
CA LEU A 123 -17.76 -4.19 5.22
C LEU A 123 -18.53 -3.35 6.26
N ALA A 124 -18.47 -2.01 6.12
CA ALA A 124 -19.13 -1.07 7.04
C ALA A 124 -20.67 -1.17 7.06
N HIS A 125 -21.26 -2.11 6.32
CA HIS A 125 -22.71 -2.21 6.12
C HIS A 125 -23.46 -2.94 7.27
N ALA A 126 -22.76 -3.55 8.23
CA ALA A 126 -23.40 -4.34 9.29
C ALA A 126 -23.77 -3.54 10.55
N VAL A 127 -23.28 -2.31 10.72
CA VAL A 127 -23.47 -1.54 11.98
C VAL A 127 -24.68 -0.60 11.93
N LEU A 128 -25.23 -0.29 10.74
CA LEU A 128 -26.35 0.65 10.59
C LEU A 128 -27.75 0.00 10.47
N SER A 129 -27.87 -1.32 10.64
CA SER A 129 -29.17 -2.01 10.48
C SER A 129 -29.86 -2.37 11.81
N ASN A 130 -29.36 -1.90 12.96
CA ASN A 130 -29.86 -2.35 14.27
C ASN A 130 -30.73 -1.32 15.02
N ASP A 131 -31.00 -0.14 14.42
CA ASP A 131 -31.77 0.93 15.06
C ASP A 131 -33.30 0.87 14.80
N ASP A 132 -33.80 -0.06 13.98
CA ASP A 132 -35.22 -0.07 13.57
C ASP A 132 -36.18 -0.92 14.45
N VAL A 133 -35.70 -1.58 15.52
CA VAL A 133 -36.52 -2.55 16.28
C VAL A 133 -37.24 -1.97 17.52
N VAL A 134 -36.92 -0.76 17.98
CA VAL A 134 -37.54 -0.19 19.19
C VAL A 134 -38.48 0.97 18.86
N ARG A 135 -39.57 0.69 18.14
CA ARG A 135 -40.77 1.54 18.22
C ARG A 135 -41.56 1.16 19.47
N HIS A 136 -41.27 1.83 20.58
CA HIS A 136 -42.21 1.90 21.69
C HIS A 136 -43.47 2.63 21.22
N GLN A 137 -44.58 1.90 21.11
CA GLN A 137 -45.90 2.48 20.95
C GLN A 137 -46.34 3.09 22.29
N PRO A 138 -46.55 4.42 22.38
CA PRO A 138 -47.14 5.00 23.59
C PRO A 138 -48.64 4.69 23.57
N GLN A 139 -49.05 3.71 24.37
CA GLN A 139 -50.45 3.55 24.76
C GLN A 139 -50.73 4.57 25.88
N ASN A 140 -51.31 5.72 25.55
CA ASN A 140 -52.03 6.52 26.52
C ASN A 140 -53.24 7.23 25.89
N ALA A 141 -54.40 6.85 26.43
CA ALA A 141 -55.56 7.68 26.74
C ALA A 141 -56.35 8.37 25.60
N ALA A 142 -57.53 7.80 25.30
CA ALA A 142 -58.73 8.56 24.95
C ALA A 142 -60.01 7.79 25.37
N LEU A 143 -60.41 8.00 26.63
CA LEU A 143 -61.73 8.50 27.07
C LEU A 143 -63.02 8.22 26.23
N THR A 144 -64.07 7.78 26.95
CA THR A 144 -65.54 7.95 26.75
C THR A 144 -66.23 7.40 25.48
N LYS A 145 -67.18 6.45 25.61
CA LYS A 145 -68.66 6.67 25.77
C LYS A 145 -69.48 5.38 25.52
N GLY A 146 -70.45 5.12 26.39
CA GLY A 146 -71.77 4.56 26.01
C GLY A 146 -71.98 3.04 26.08
N ALA A 147 -72.65 2.57 27.14
CA ALA A 147 -73.92 1.83 27.12
C ALA A 147 -74.32 1.48 28.56
#